data_AF-A0A6G0A0I1-F1
#
_entry.id   AF-A0A6G0A0I1-F1
#
_cell.length_a   1.000
_cell.length_b   1.000
_cell.length_c   1.000
_cell.angle_alpha   90.00
_cell.angle_beta   90.00
_cell.angle_gamma   90.00
#
_symmetry.space_group_name_H-M   'P 1'
#
loop_
_entity.id
_entity.type
_entity.pdbx_description
1 polymer ?
#
loop_
_entity_poly.entity_id
_entity_poly.type
_entity_poly.pdbx_seq_one_letter_code
_entity_poly.pdbx_strand_id
1 'polypeptide(L)'
;MRREVVLDIETQNTFQDVGAYNPSLLKVSFVGCYFYETDTFEGFFEQDLPKLWPKLERADRVIGYNLVGFDYPCLQSYYTGDIMRLPTVDLLVEIERRLGFRIKLDDVAQATLGVGKSGHGLMAVEYWRNGELDKLRDYCLQDVKVTRDVYEHALHHGTVAFNNRQGQRQEIPIPLELPEPAQRPAINLSLGF
;
A
#
# COMPACT_ATOMS: atom_id res chain seq x y z
N MET A 1 -15.13 -15.07 1.01
CA MET A 1 -15.06 -13.60 0.88
C MET A 1 -13.60 -13.22 0.90
N ARG A 2 -13.17 -12.30 0.03
CA ARG A 2 -11.77 -11.90 -0.13
C ARG A 2 -11.41 -10.91 0.98
N ARG A 3 -10.41 -11.22 1.82
CA ARG A 3 -9.97 -10.36 2.93
C ARG A 3 -8.57 -9.83 2.67
N GLU A 4 -8.35 -9.36 1.46
CA GLU A 4 -7.15 -8.63 1.13
C GLU A 4 -7.36 -7.14 1.48
N VAL A 5 -6.26 -6.43 1.74
CA VAL A 5 -6.28 -4.99 2.04
C VAL A 5 -5.22 -4.32 1.20
N VAL A 6 -5.57 -3.26 0.48
CA VAL A 6 -4.59 -2.37 -0.16
C VAL A 6 -4.28 -1.23 0.80
N LEU A 7 -3.01 -0.89 0.95
CA LEU A 7 -2.53 0.11 1.91
C LEU A 7 -1.51 1.05 1.25
N ASP A 8 -1.58 2.31 1.63
CA ASP A 8 -0.60 3.36 1.33
C ASP A 8 -0.55 4.35 2.52
N ILE A 9 0.55 5.07 2.70
CA ILE A 9 0.72 6.04 3.79
C ILE A 9 1.20 7.40 3.30
N GLU A 10 0.93 8.40 4.13
CA GLU A 10 1.57 9.70 4.04
C GLU A 10 2.30 10.05 5.33
N THR A 11 3.31 10.92 5.23
CA THR A 11 4.14 11.31 6.37
C THR A 11 3.91 12.78 6.77
N GLN A 12 4.25 13.10 8.02
CA GLN A 12 4.18 14.46 8.58
C GLN A 12 5.42 15.30 8.22
N ASN A 13 6.53 14.62 7.97
CA ASN A 13 7.86 15.17 7.79
C ASN A 13 8.57 14.47 6.63
N THR A 14 9.65 15.10 6.15
CA THR A 14 10.49 14.65 5.04
C THR A 14 11.83 14.11 5.53
N PHE A 15 12.57 13.44 4.65
CA PHE A 15 13.96 13.05 4.92
C PHE A 15 14.88 14.24 5.21
N GLN A 16 14.59 15.40 4.61
CA GLN A 16 15.33 16.64 4.89
C GLN A 16 15.10 17.11 6.32
N ASP A 17 13.88 16.97 6.85
CA ASP A 17 13.55 17.39 8.22
C ASP A 17 14.27 16.52 9.27
N VAL A 18 14.48 15.23 8.99
CA VAL A 18 15.16 14.29 9.90
C VAL A 18 16.66 14.14 9.62
N GLY A 19 17.15 14.72 8.52
CA GLY A 19 18.57 14.73 8.15
C GLY A 19 19.15 13.37 7.74
N ALA A 20 18.31 12.36 7.44
CA ALA A 20 18.75 11.03 7.06
C ALA A 20 17.74 10.35 6.12
N TYR A 21 18.23 9.53 5.20
CA TYR A 21 17.40 8.66 4.37
C TYR A 21 17.04 7.37 5.13
N ASN A 22 16.21 7.51 6.16
CA ASN A 22 15.74 6.40 6.99
C ASN A 22 14.22 6.55 7.24
N PRO A 23 13.36 5.73 6.60
CA PRO A 23 11.91 5.90 6.71
C PRO A 23 11.38 5.70 8.13
N SER A 24 12.06 4.91 8.98
CA SER A 24 11.65 4.75 10.40
C SER A 24 11.72 6.02 11.24
N LEU A 25 12.36 7.09 10.73
CA LEU A 25 12.39 8.41 11.36
C LEU A 25 11.21 9.31 10.95
N LEU A 26 10.45 8.90 9.95
CA LEU A 26 9.28 9.64 9.49
C LEU A 26 8.06 9.29 10.35
N LYS A 27 7.27 10.32 10.69
CA LYS A 27 6.01 10.16 11.39
C LYS A 27 4.88 10.02 10.38
N VAL A 28 3.93 9.14 10.64
CA VAL A 28 2.80 8.90 9.76
C VAL A 28 1.73 9.98 9.99
N SER A 29 1.29 10.66 8.93
CA SER A 29 0.20 11.63 8.99
C SER A 29 -1.15 10.96 8.72
N PHE A 30 -1.19 10.06 7.74
CA PHE A 30 -2.40 9.40 7.29
C PHE A 30 -2.10 8.02 6.70
N VAL A 31 -3.03 7.09 6.86
CA VAL A 31 -3.01 5.77 6.22
C VAL A 31 -4.31 5.58 5.45
N GLY A 32 -4.19 5.39 4.15
CA GLY A 32 -5.29 5.03 3.27
C GLY A 32 -5.38 3.52 3.14
N CYS A 33 -6.59 2.98 3.14
CA CYS A 33 -6.82 1.56 2.93
C CYS A 33 -8.00 1.31 1.99
N TYR A 34 -7.92 0.24 1.22
CA TYR A 34 -9.07 -0.36 0.54
C TYR A 34 -9.26 -1.79 1.05
N PHE A 35 -10.45 -2.07 1.57
CA PHE A 35 -10.81 -3.37 2.13
C PHE A 35 -11.67 -4.16 1.14
N TYR A 36 -11.15 -5.27 0.62
CA TYR A 36 -11.91 -6.14 -0.29
C TYR A 36 -13.10 -6.82 0.38
N GLU A 37 -13.07 -6.99 1.70
CA GLU A 37 -14.15 -7.62 2.46
C GLU A 37 -15.41 -6.77 2.44
N THR A 38 -15.29 -5.45 2.46
CA THR A 38 -16.41 -4.51 2.53
C THR A 38 -16.59 -3.68 1.26
N ASP A 39 -15.66 -3.78 0.31
CA ASP A 39 -15.58 -2.92 -0.88
C ASP A 39 -15.57 -1.43 -0.53
N THR A 40 -14.76 -1.06 0.47
CA THR A 40 -14.69 0.32 0.98
C THR A 40 -13.28 0.86 1.02
N PHE A 41 -13.16 2.14 0.67
CA PHE A 41 -12.00 2.96 1.01
C PHE A 41 -12.19 3.51 2.43
N GLU A 42 -11.18 3.35 3.28
CA GLU A 42 -11.17 3.85 4.64
C GLU A 42 -9.85 4.60 4.90
N GLY A 43 -9.89 5.55 5.83
CA GLY A 43 -8.78 6.42 6.15
C GLY A 43 -8.53 6.50 7.65
N PHE A 44 -7.27 6.51 8.05
CA PHE A 44 -6.85 6.54 9.45
C PHE A 44 -5.78 7.61 9.64
N PHE A 45 -6.06 8.60 10.48
CA PHE A 45 -5.00 9.48 11.00
C PHE A 45 -4.21 8.77 12.09
N GLU A 46 -3.08 9.35 12.51
CA GLU A 46 -2.18 8.80 13.54
C GLU A 46 -2.93 8.30 14.79
N GLN A 47 -3.89 9.08 15.30
CA GLN A 47 -4.69 8.70 16.49
C GLN A 47 -5.67 7.54 16.25
N ASP A 48 -6.01 7.25 15.00
CA ASP A 48 -6.98 6.21 14.61
C ASP A 48 -6.30 4.88 14.27
N LEU A 49 -4.97 4.86 14.17
CA LEU A 49 -4.18 3.65 13.87
C LEU A 49 -4.49 2.43 14.77
N PRO A 50 -4.79 2.57 16.08
CA PRO A 50 -5.23 1.43 16.89
C PRO A 50 -6.45 0.68 16.35
N LYS A 51 -7.30 1.35 15.54
CA LYS A 51 -8.46 0.73 14.88
C LYS A 51 -8.09 -0.04 13.61
N LEU A 52 -6.96 0.29 13.00
CA LEU A 52 -6.46 -0.34 11.77
C LEU A 52 -5.82 -1.71 12.06
N TRP A 53 -5.07 -1.85 13.16
CA TRP A 53 -4.29 -3.06 13.45
C TRP A 53 -5.10 -4.36 13.44
N PRO A 54 -6.26 -4.45 14.12
CA PRO A 54 -7.06 -5.68 14.09
C PRO A 54 -7.59 -6.02 12.70
N LYS A 55 -7.71 -5.05 11.80
CA LYS A 55 -8.12 -5.28 10.41
C LYS A 55 -6.99 -5.87 9.58
N LEU A 56 -5.77 -5.33 9.71
CA LEU A 56 -4.58 -5.85 9.03
C LEU A 56 -4.20 -7.25 9.53
N GLU A 57 -4.27 -7.49 10.84
CA GLU A 57 -4.01 -8.82 11.43
C GLU A 57 -4.98 -9.90 10.95
N ARG A 58 -6.20 -9.51 10.56
CA ARG A 58 -7.22 -10.43 10.05
C ARG A 58 -7.16 -10.62 8.55
N ALA A 59 -6.44 -9.76 7.83
CA ALA A 59 -6.30 -9.82 6.39
C ALA A 59 -5.55 -11.10 5.98
N ASP A 60 -5.99 -11.73 4.89
CA ASP A 60 -5.26 -12.84 4.29
C ASP A 60 -4.01 -12.33 3.55
N ARG A 61 -4.01 -11.05 3.14
CA ARG A 61 -2.88 -10.36 2.51
C ARG A 61 -3.02 -8.83 2.57
N VAL A 62 -1.89 -8.13 2.75
CA VAL A 62 -1.74 -6.69 2.54
C VAL A 62 -1.05 -6.44 1.20
N ILE A 63 -1.56 -5.51 0.42
CA ILE A 63 -1.05 -5.11 -0.89
C ILE A 63 -0.65 -3.65 -0.84
N GLY A 64 0.49 -3.31 -1.44
CA GLY A 64 0.86 -1.91 -1.60
C GLY A 64 1.98 -1.73 -2.61
N TYR A 65 2.56 -0.53 -2.63
CA TYR A 65 3.63 -0.17 -3.54
C TYR A 65 4.80 0.44 -2.75
N ASN A 66 5.87 -0.33 -2.54
CA ASN A 66 7.00 0.00 -1.66
C ASN A 66 6.73 -0.11 -0.15
N LEU A 67 5.75 -0.91 0.27
CA LEU A 67 5.46 -1.17 1.68
C LEU A 67 6.71 -1.61 2.46
N VAL A 68 7.44 -2.59 1.93
CA VAL A 68 8.60 -3.19 2.61
C VAL A 68 9.74 -2.18 2.74
N GLY A 69 9.92 -1.35 1.71
CA GLY A 69 11.01 -0.38 1.64
C GLY A 69 10.73 0.96 2.31
N PHE A 70 9.48 1.28 2.64
CA PHE A 70 9.10 2.60 3.14
C PHE A 70 7.98 2.56 4.18
N ASP A 71 6.77 2.14 3.80
CA ASP A 71 5.58 2.27 4.63
C ASP A 71 5.68 1.48 5.93
N TYR A 72 6.10 0.23 5.86
CA TYR A 72 6.26 -0.65 7.01
C TYR A 72 7.31 -0.13 7.99
N PRO A 73 8.52 0.28 7.55
CA PRO A 73 9.45 0.97 8.44
C PRO A 73 8.88 2.21 9.14
N CYS A 74 8.07 3.04 8.45
CA CYS A 74 7.39 4.18 9.08
C CYS A 74 6.35 3.74 10.12
N LEU A 75 5.51 2.75 9.76
CA LEU A 75 4.40 2.25 10.57
C LEU A 75 4.85 1.40 11.77
N GLN A 76 6.03 0.78 11.71
CA GLN A 76 6.52 -0.14 12.75
C GLN A 76 6.59 0.53 14.14
N SER A 77 6.85 1.84 14.20
CA SER A 77 6.85 2.58 15.47
C SER A 77 5.48 2.70 16.13
N TYR A 78 4.41 2.52 15.36
CA TYR A 78 3.00 2.62 15.79
C TYR A 78 2.35 1.27 16.07
N TYR A 79 2.98 0.17 15.65
CA TYR A 79 2.46 -1.19 15.76
C TYR A 79 3.27 -2.00 16.76
N THR A 80 2.59 -2.64 17.71
CA THR A 80 3.25 -3.42 18.78
C THR A 80 3.81 -4.76 18.31
N GLY A 81 3.26 -5.31 17.23
CA GLY A 81 3.77 -6.52 16.59
C GLY A 81 4.88 -6.21 15.60
N ASP A 82 5.33 -7.25 14.88
CA ASP A 82 6.25 -7.08 13.75
C ASP A 82 5.44 -6.92 12.47
N ILE A 83 5.39 -5.69 11.92
CA ILE A 83 4.58 -5.38 10.74
C ILE A 83 5.12 -6.08 9.49
N MET A 84 6.42 -6.39 9.47
CA MET A 84 7.08 -7.07 8.35
C MET A 84 6.62 -8.53 8.21
N ARG A 85 5.95 -9.07 9.23
CA ARG A 85 5.41 -10.45 9.22
C ARG A 85 4.01 -10.54 8.65
N LEU A 86 3.37 -9.43 8.29
CA LEU A 86 2.09 -9.46 7.60
C LEU A 86 2.25 -10.12 6.22
N PRO A 87 1.34 -11.03 5.80
CA PRO A 87 1.38 -11.59 4.45
C PRO A 87 1.25 -10.46 3.43
N THR A 88 2.29 -10.22 2.64
CA THR A 88 2.41 -8.98 1.85
C THR A 88 2.68 -9.28 0.37
N VAL A 89 2.00 -8.53 -0.51
CA VAL A 89 2.44 -8.33 -1.91
C VAL A 89 2.81 -6.86 -2.07
N ASP A 90 4.11 -6.63 -2.26
CA ASP A 90 4.64 -5.31 -2.58
C ASP A 90 4.94 -5.28 -4.09
N LEU A 91 4.12 -4.53 -4.84
CA LEU A 91 4.22 -4.49 -6.29
C LEU A 91 5.57 -3.95 -6.78
N LEU A 92 6.21 -3.05 -6.02
CA LEU A 92 7.51 -2.52 -6.41
C LEU A 92 8.61 -3.57 -6.24
N VAL A 93 8.58 -4.33 -5.15
CA VAL A 93 9.49 -5.46 -4.93
C VAL A 93 9.29 -6.51 -6.02
N GLU A 94 8.04 -6.81 -6.36
CA GLU A 94 7.76 -7.75 -7.44
C GLU A 94 8.34 -7.24 -8.76
N ILE A 95 8.12 -5.98 -9.14
CA ILE A 95 8.69 -5.38 -10.36
C ILE A 95 10.23 -5.40 -10.35
N GLU A 96 10.84 -4.96 -9.27
CA GLU A 96 12.30 -4.89 -9.13
C GLU A 96 12.93 -6.28 -9.30
N ARG A 97 12.31 -7.34 -8.77
CA ARG A 97 12.78 -8.71 -8.95
C ARG A 97 12.84 -9.15 -10.41
N ARG A 98 12.00 -8.60 -11.31
CA ARG A 98 11.98 -8.98 -12.74
C ARG A 98 12.91 -8.12 -13.57
N LEU A 99 13.01 -6.83 -13.24
CA LEU A 99 13.72 -5.86 -14.06
C LEU A 99 15.13 -5.55 -13.56
N GLY A 100 15.41 -5.79 -12.28
CA GLY A 100 16.65 -5.38 -11.61
C GLY A 100 16.72 -3.89 -11.27
N PHE A 101 15.61 -3.16 -11.43
CA PHE A 101 15.49 -1.74 -11.06
C PHE A 101 14.04 -1.39 -10.70
N ARG A 102 13.90 -0.29 -9.96
CA ARG A 102 12.62 0.23 -9.44
C ARG A 102 11.94 1.15 -10.45
N ILE A 103 10.61 1.13 -10.48
CA ILE A 103 9.76 1.99 -11.31
C ILE A 103 8.75 2.70 -10.40
N LYS A 104 8.38 3.95 -10.69
CA LYS A 104 7.37 4.67 -9.90
C LYS A 104 5.97 4.11 -10.17
N LEU A 105 5.10 4.13 -9.16
CA LEU A 105 3.71 3.71 -9.29
C LEU A 105 3.02 4.42 -10.47
N ASP A 106 3.19 5.74 -10.58
CA ASP A 106 2.57 6.54 -11.65
C ASP A 106 2.99 6.07 -13.06
N ASP A 107 4.27 5.73 -13.25
CA ASP A 107 4.77 5.27 -14.55
C ASP A 107 4.18 3.90 -14.92
N VAL A 108 4.03 3.02 -13.92
CA VAL A 108 3.39 1.70 -14.10
C VAL A 108 1.90 1.87 -14.36
N ALA A 109 1.20 2.66 -13.55
CA ALA A 109 -0.22 2.92 -13.69
C ALA A 109 -0.56 3.56 -15.05
N GLN A 110 0.23 4.54 -15.49
CA GLN A 110 0.04 5.18 -16.79
C GLN A 110 0.21 4.20 -17.95
N ALA A 111 1.23 3.35 -17.92
CA ALA A 111 1.48 2.40 -18.99
C ALA A 111 0.55 1.17 -18.94
N THR A 112 0.04 0.81 -17.77
CA THR A 112 -0.83 -0.37 -17.55
C THR A 112 -2.30 -0.02 -17.76
N LEU A 113 -2.77 1.04 -17.09
CA LEU A 113 -4.19 1.39 -17.00
C LEU A 113 -4.56 2.57 -17.90
N GLY A 114 -3.59 3.27 -18.48
CA GLY A 114 -3.82 4.53 -19.19
C GLY A 114 -4.15 5.71 -18.28
N VAL A 115 -4.13 5.51 -16.96
CA VAL A 115 -4.44 6.53 -15.95
C VAL A 115 -3.15 7.25 -15.56
N GLY A 116 -3.08 8.56 -15.84
CA GLY A 116 -2.00 9.43 -15.40
C GLY A 116 -2.41 10.28 -14.23
N LYS A 117 -1.53 10.46 -13.24
CA LYS A 117 -1.71 11.51 -12.24
C LYS A 117 -1.50 12.88 -12.87
N SER A 118 -2.35 13.83 -12.50
CA SER A 118 -2.18 15.26 -12.79
C SER A 118 -1.43 16.01 -11.67
N GLY A 119 -0.76 15.30 -10.73
CA GLY A 119 -0.20 15.89 -9.51
C GLY A 119 1.21 15.42 -9.18
N HIS A 120 2.03 16.33 -8.66
CA HIS A 120 3.45 16.12 -8.34
C HIS A 120 3.66 15.52 -6.94
N GLY A 121 4.66 14.65 -6.79
CA GLY A 121 4.95 13.82 -5.59
C GLY A 121 5.54 14.55 -4.38
N LEU A 122 5.06 15.75 -4.04
CA LEU A 122 5.45 16.47 -2.81
C LEU A 122 4.28 17.16 -2.09
N MET A 123 3.03 16.98 -2.57
CA MET A 123 1.89 17.73 -2.01
C MET A 123 1.42 17.24 -0.64
N ALA A 124 1.61 15.96 -0.29
CA ALA A 124 1.03 15.40 0.93
C ALA A 124 1.60 16.01 2.23
N VAL A 125 2.92 16.14 2.33
CA VAL A 125 3.56 16.78 3.50
C VAL A 125 3.17 18.26 3.60
N GLU A 126 2.99 18.95 2.46
CA GLU A 126 2.51 20.33 2.43
C GLU A 126 1.06 20.44 2.91
N TYR A 127 0.17 19.55 2.45
CA TYR A 127 -1.21 19.47 2.93
C TYR A 127 -1.28 19.23 4.43
N TRP A 128 -0.43 18.34 4.97
CA TRP A 128 -0.32 18.14 6.40
C TRP A 128 0.10 19.42 7.13
N ARG A 129 1.19 20.06 6.68
CA ARG A 129 1.73 21.28 7.30
C ARG A 129 0.74 22.45 7.27
N ASN A 130 -0.09 22.54 6.23
CA ASN A 130 -1.11 23.57 6.07
C ASN A 130 -2.44 23.22 6.77
N GLY A 131 -2.58 22.02 7.35
CA GLY A 131 -3.84 21.55 7.94
C GLY A 131 -4.93 21.22 6.90
N GLU A 132 -4.57 21.00 5.64
CA GLU A 132 -5.46 20.67 4.53
C GLU A 132 -5.80 19.16 4.53
N LEU A 133 -6.37 18.68 5.63
CA LEU A 133 -6.54 17.24 5.91
C LEU A 133 -7.43 16.50 4.91
N ASP A 134 -8.42 17.17 4.31
CA ASP A 134 -9.25 16.54 3.27
C ASP A 134 -8.46 16.31 1.99
N LYS A 135 -7.56 17.24 1.61
CA LYS A 135 -6.68 17.04 0.44
C LYS A 135 -5.66 15.94 0.68
N LEU A 136 -5.13 15.85 1.90
CA LEU A 136 -4.24 14.76 2.31
C LEU A 136 -4.95 13.40 2.20
N ARG A 137 -6.18 13.31 2.72
CA ARG A 137 -7.01 12.11 2.61
C ARG A 137 -7.23 11.72 1.14
N ASP A 138 -7.70 12.65 0.33
CA ASP A 138 -8.04 12.40 -1.07
C ASP A 138 -6.80 11.97 -1.88
N TYR A 139 -5.64 12.57 -1.58
CA TYR A 139 -4.37 12.22 -2.20
C TYR A 139 -3.97 10.77 -1.89
N CYS A 140 -3.94 10.39 -0.60
CA CYS A 140 -3.57 9.02 -0.22
C CYS A 140 -4.59 7.98 -0.72
N LEU A 141 -5.89 8.26 -0.62
CA LEU A 141 -6.92 7.32 -1.11
C LEU A 141 -6.87 7.16 -2.64
N GLN A 142 -6.44 8.18 -3.37
CA GLN A 142 -6.18 8.07 -4.80
C GLN A 142 -5.00 7.11 -5.08
N ASP A 143 -3.94 7.14 -4.28
CA ASP A 143 -2.79 6.25 -4.41
C ASP A 143 -3.13 4.80 -4.05
N VAL A 144 -3.95 4.60 -3.01
CA VAL A 144 -4.56 3.29 -2.70
C VAL A 144 -5.38 2.78 -3.88
N LYS A 145 -6.21 3.63 -4.49
CA LYS A 145 -7.05 3.26 -5.63
C LYS A 145 -6.19 2.86 -6.84
N VAL A 146 -5.18 3.64 -7.17
CA VAL A 146 -4.26 3.33 -8.29
C VAL A 146 -3.52 2.01 -8.01
N THR A 147 -3.02 1.83 -6.79
CA THR A 147 -2.34 0.60 -6.38
C THR A 147 -3.25 -0.62 -6.48
N ARG A 148 -4.51 -0.50 -6.02
CA ARG A 148 -5.55 -1.53 -6.18
C ARG A 148 -5.76 -1.88 -7.65
N ASP A 149 -5.94 -0.87 -8.50
CA ASP A 149 -6.26 -1.07 -9.92
C ASP A 149 -5.09 -1.72 -10.67
N VAL A 150 -3.83 -1.36 -10.34
CA VAL A 150 -2.63 -2.03 -10.88
C VAL A 150 -2.55 -3.47 -10.39
N TYR A 151 -2.80 -3.72 -9.11
CA TYR A 151 -2.83 -5.07 -8.54
C TYR A 151 -3.88 -5.95 -9.23
N GLU A 152 -5.09 -5.43 -9.42
CA GLU A 152 -6.18 -6.15 -10.11
C GLU A 152 -5.83 -6.48 -11.55
N HIS A 153 -5.23 -5.52 -12.28
CA HIS A 153 -4.74 -5.79 -13.62
C HIS A 153 -3.69 -6.91 -13.61
N ALA A 154 -2.73 -6.87 -12.69
CA ALA A 154 -1.73 -7.92 -12.55
C ALA A 154 -2.36 -9.29 -12.23
N LEU A 155 -3.36 -9.33 -11.35
CA LEU A 155 -4.07 -10.55 -10.98
C LEU A 155 -4.86 -11.15 -12.17
N HIS A 156 -5.51 -10.31 -12.97
CA HIS A 156 -6.34 -10.75 -14.10
C HIS A 156 -5.54 -11.08 -15.36
N HIS A 157 -4.47 -10.33 -15.64
CA HIS A 157 -3.71 -10.43 -16.89
C HIS A 157 -2.34 -11.09 -16.72
N GLY A 158 -1.86 -11.26 -15.49
CA GLY A 158 -0.53 -11.78 -15.18
C GLY A 158 0.61 -10.81 -15.53
N THR A 159 0.29 -9.57 -15.91
CA THR A 159 1.26 -8.57 -16.34
C THR A 159 0.88 -7.17 -15.87
N VAL A 160 1.89 -6.31 -15.79
CA VAL A 160 1.77 -4.84 -15.77
C VAL A 160 2.68 -4.28 -16.86
N ALA A 161 2.67 -2.97 -17.09
CA ALA A 161 3.51 -2.34 -18.09
C ALA A 161 4.21 -1.08 -17.56
N PHE A 162 5.27 -0.68 -18.25
CA PHE A 162 5.98 0.58 -18.05
C PHE A 162 6.49 1.10 -19.40
N ASN A 163 6.84 2.39 -19.47
CA ASN A 163 7.53 2.94 -20.64
C ASN A 163 9.04 2.95 -20.38
N ASN A 164 9.83 2.38 -21.30
CA ASN A 164 11.28 2.42 -21.21
C ASN A 164 11.82 3.83 -21.50
N ARG A 165 13.15 4.00 -21.41
CA ARG A 165 13.81 5.30 -21.67
C ARG A 165 13.57 5.87 -23.08
N GLN A 166 13.16 5.04 -24.04
CA GLN A 166 12.83 5.44 -25.41
C GLN A 166 11.33 5.73 -25.58
N GLY A 167 10.55 5.69 -24.49
CA GLY A 167 9.09 5.88 -24.51
C GLY A 167 8.31 4.68 -25.02
N GLN A 168 8.96 3.52 -25.21
CA GLN A 168 8.29 2.31 -25.69
C GLN A 168 7.66 1.57 -24.51
N ARG A 169 6.38 1.22 -24.63
CA ARG A 169 5.67 0.38 -23.67
C ARG A 169 6.31 -1.01 -23.64
N GLN A 170 6.60 -1.50 -22.45
CA GLN A 170 7.15 -2.83 -22.18
C GLN A 170 6.27 -3.50 -21.12
N GLU A 171 6.03 -4.80 -21.28
CA GLU A 171 5.27 -5.59 -20.30
C GLU A 171 6.21 -6.28 -19.31
N ILE A 172 5.74 -6.37 -18.08
CA ILE A 172 6.43 -7.00 -16.95
C ILE A 172 5.53 -8.15 -16.46
N PRO A 173 6.00 -9.40 -16.51
CA PRO A 173 5.27 -10.53 -15.94
C PRO A 173 5.18 -10.42 -14.41
N ILE A 174 3.94 -10.30 -13.90
CA ILE A 174 3.60 -10.26 -12.49
C ILE A 174 2.50 -11.30 -12.25
N PRO A 175 2.83 -12.61 -12.29
CA PRO A 175 1.86 -13.64 -11.99
C PRO A 175 1.53 -13.58 -10.49
N LEU A 176 0.27 -13.28 -10.19
CA LEU A 176 -0.25 -13.25 -8.82
C LEU A 176 -1.34 -14.30 -8.70
N GLU A 177 -1.39 -14.91 -7.51
CA GLU A 177 -2.44 -15.83 -7.13
C GLU A 177 -3.16 -15.28 -5.91
N LEU A 178 -4.47 -15.50 -5.84
CA LEU A 178 -5.24 -15.20 -4.64
C LEU A 178 -4.72 -16.06 -3.48
N PRO A 179 -4.63 -15.49 -2.26
CA PRO A 179 -4.20 -16.27 -1.11
C PRO A 179 -5.25 -17.33 -0.79
N GLU A 180 -4.80 -18.51 -0.36
CA GLU A 180 -5.71 -19.45 0.26
C GLU A 180 -6.28 -18.82 1.55
N PRO A 181 -7.60 -18.91 1.81
CA PRO A 181 -8.17 -18.40 3.03
C PRO A 181 -7.48 -19.04 4.23
N ALA A 182 -6.98 -18.23 5.17
CA ALA A 182 -6.32 -18.77 6.36
C ALA A 182 -7.25 -19.77 7.08
N GLN A 183 -6.82 -21.04 7.19
CA GLN A 183 -7.52 -22.05 7.97
C GLN A 183 -7.39 -21.69 9.45
N ARG A 184 -8.44 -21.11 10.04
CA ARG A 184 -8.47 -20.86 11.48
C ARG A 184 -9.05 -22.09 12.17
N PRO A 185 -8.44 -22.57 13.28
CA PRO A 185 -9.04 -23.65 14.06
C PRO A 185 -10.44 -23.20 14.47
N ALA A 186 -11.45 -24.03 14.18
CA ALA A 186 -12.78 -23.82 14.70
C ALA A 186 -12.65 -23.70 16.22
N ILE A 187 -13.13 -22.60 16.80
CA ILE A 187 -13.22 -22.46 18.24
C ILE A 187 -14.28 -23.49 18.66
N ASN A 188 -13.84 -24.70 19.01
CA ASN A 188 -14.68 -25.67 19.69
C ASN A 188 -14.94 -25.10 21.08
N LEU A 189 -16.03 -24.35 21.22
CA LEU A 189 -16.63 -24.06 22.52
C LEU A 189 -17.24 -25.37 23.02
N SER A 190 -16.41 -26.25 23.57
CA SER A 190 -16.91 -27.30 24.45
C SER A 190 -17.41 -26.60 25.72
N LEU A 191 -18.70 -26.26 25.72
CA LEU A 191 -19.42 -25.92 26.93
C LEU A 191 -19.33 -27.13 27.86
N GLY A 192 -18.59 -26.99 28.95
CA GLY A 192 -18.63 -27.94 30.06
C GLY A 192 -20.04 -27.91 30.65
N PHE A 193 -20.66 -29.09 30.72
CA PHE A 193 -21.84 -29.35 31.53
C PHE A 193 -21.48 -29.35 33.01
#